data_AF-A0A959H696-F1
#
_entry.id   AF-A0A959H696-F1
#
_cell.length_a   1.000
_cell.length_b   1.000
_cell.length_c   1.000
_cell.angle_alpha   90.00
_cell.angle_beta   90.00
_cell.angle_gamma   90.00
#
_symmetry.space_group_name_H-M   'P 1'
#
loop_
_entity.id
_entity.type
_entity.pdbx_description
1 polymer ?
#
loop_
_entity_poly.entity_id
_entity_poly.type
_entity_poly.pdbx_seq_one_letter_code
_entity_poly.pdbx_strand_id
1 'polypeptide(L)'
;MNDPSQLLQSRITALGDEKKARWLENYVKHDVRSKGVGIPQIREVVKAVAKEHGLNQQPTGVQFEILSDLMQQPFTEDKLAAILYLQLYWKGQAAAPQLELISEWFDRRWISDWNV
;
A
#
# COMPACT_ATOMS: atom_id res chain seq x y z
N MET A 1 17.16 -11.05 5.94
CA MET A 1 16.28 -9.98 6.49
C MET A 1 14.97 -10.07 5.73
N ASN A 2 13.83 -10.13 6.40
CA ASN A 2 12.54 -10.11 5.71
C ASN A 2 12.35 -8.72 5.09
N ASP A 3 12.07 -8.69 3.80
CA ASP A 3 11.73 -7.49 3.05
C ASP A 3 10.51 -6.81 3.71
N PRO A 4 10.58 -5.51 4.07
CA PRO A 4 9.48 -4.78 4.67
C PRO A 4 8.19 -4.84 3.83
N SER A 5 8.29 -4.90 2.50
CA SER A 5 7.14 -5.02 1.61
C SER A 5 6.39 -6.35 1.85
N GLN A 6 7.12 -7.46 1.96
CA GLN A 6 6.58 -8.79 2.23
C GLN A 6 6.01 -8.88 3.65
N LEU A 7 6.64 -8.21 4.62
CA LEU A 7 6.11 -8.16 5.98
C LEU A 7 4.78 -7.40 6.05
N LEU A 8 4.65 -6.29 5.33
CA LEU A 8 3.39 -5.56 5.20
C LEU A 8 2.32 -6.46 4.58
N GLN A 9 2.63 -7.08 3.44
CA GLN A 9 1.70 -7.96 2.72
C GLN A 9 1.24 -9.14 3.59
N SER A 10 2.16 -9.80 4.29
CA SER A 10 1.84 -10.95 5.16
C SER A 10 0.97 -10.53 6.35
N ARG A 11 1.26 -9.41 7.02
CA ARG A 11 0.45 -8.90 8.14
C ARG A 11 -0.95 -8.47 7.70
N ILE A 12 -1.07 -7.82 6.55
CA ILE A 12 -2.38 -7.47 5.97
C ILE A 12 -3.15 -8.75 5.64
N THR A 13 -2.51 -9.73 5.00
CA THR A 13 -3.15 -11.01 4.65
C THR A 13 -3.65 -11.76 5.89
N ALA A 14 -2.88 -11.75 6.98
CA ALA A 14 -3.27 -12.39 8.25
C ALA A 14 -4.50 -11.75 8.91
N LEU A 15 -4.81 -10.49 8.60
CA LEU A 15 -5.99 -9.76 9.07
C LEU A 15 -7.20 -9.92 8.14
N GLY A 16 -7.03 -10.63 7.02
CA GLY A 16 -8.04 -10.75 5.98
C GLY A 16 -9.34 -11.40 6.45
N ASP A 17 -10.45 -10.97 5.85
CA ASP A 17 -11.78 -11.52 6.06
C ASP A 17 -12.41 -11.82 4.70
N GLU A 18 -12.49 -13.10 4.35
CA GLU A 18 -13.01 -13.56 3.06
C GLU A 18 -14.45 -13.12 2.79
N LYS A 19 -15.26 -12.91 3.83
CA LYS A 19 -16.65 -12.45 3.63
C LYS A 19 -16.67 -10.99 3.21
N LYS A 20 -15.83 -10.16 3.86
CA LYS A 20 -15.67 -8.75 3.49
C LYS A 20 -15.00 -8.59 2.14
N ALA A 21 -14.00 -9.41 1.84
CA ALA A 21 -13.35 -9.46 0.54
C ALA A 21 -14.37 -9.68 -0.57
N ARG A 22 -15.13 -10.78 -0.49
CA ARG A 22 -16.19 -11.10 -1.45
C ARG A 22 -17.25 -10.02 -1.54
N TRP A 23 -17.64 -9.42 -0.42
CA TRP A 23 -18.60 -8.31 -0.44
C TRP A 23 -18.07 -7.11 -1.22
N LEU A 24 -16.80 -6.73 -1.00
CA LEU A 24 -16.17 -5.60 -1.69
C LEU A 24 -15.97 -5.88 -3.18
N GLU A 25 -15.49 -7.07 -3.52
CA GLU A 25 -15.28 -7.52 -4.92
C GLU A 25 -16.60 -7.54 -5.72
N ASN A 26 -17.72 -7.89 -5.08
CA ASN A 26 -19.04 -7.83 -5.72
C ASN A 26 -19.60 -6.40 -5.81
N TYR A 27 -19.25 -5.54 -4.84
CA TYR A 27 -19.72 -4.17 -4.80
C TYR A 27 -19.01 -3.29 -5.84
N VAL A 28 -17.69 -3.42 -5.94
CA VAL A 28 -16.88 -2.69 -6.90
C VAL A 28 -16.90 -3.45 -8.23
N LYS A 29 -17.62 -2.92 -9.22
CA LYS A 29 -17.83 -3.57 -10.54
C LYS A 29 -16.56 -3.66 -11.43
N HIS A 30 -15.40 -3.31 -10.90
CA HIS A 30 -14.10 -3.38 -11.55
C HIS A 30 -13.35 -4.59 -11.00
N ASP A 31 -12.40 -5.15 -11.74
CA ASP A 31 -11.64 -6.39 -11.46
C ASP A 31 -10.71 -6.27 -10.22
N VAL A 32 -11.30 -5.83 -9.12
CA VAL A 32 -10.66 -5.55 -7.84
C VAL A 32 -10.52 -6.84 -7.09
N ARG A 33 -9.33 -7.03 -6.51
CA ARG A 33 -9.06 -8.14 -5.60
C ARG A 33 -8.90 -7.58 -4.20
N SER A 34 -9.57 -8.21 -3.24
CA SER A 34 -9.59 -7.74 -1.86
C SER A 34 -9.16 -8.84 -0.91
N LYS A 35 -8.42 -8.45 0.13
CA LYS A 35 -8.13 -9.27 1.32
C LYS A 35 -9.20 -9.09 2.41
N GLY A 36 -10.08 -8.11 2.28
CA GLY A 36 -11.18 -7.85 3.22
C GLY A 36 -10.74 -7.11 4.48
N VAL A 37 -9.65 -6.33 4.40
CA VAL A 37 -9.08 -5.62 5.56
C VAL A 37 -9.49 -4.16 5.54
N GLY A 38 -9.96 -3.63 6.68
CA GLY A 38 -10.35 -2.23 6.78
C GLY A 38 -9.15 -1.28 6.80
N ILE A 39 -9.32 -0.09 6.21
CA ILE A 39 -8.32 1.00 6.22
C ILE A 39 -7.73 1.28 7.62
N PRO A 40 -8.50 1.30 8.74
CA PRO A 40 -7.93 1.48 10.07
C PRO A 40 -6.92 0.39 10.45
N GLN A 41 -7.17 -0.86 10.08
CA GLN A 41 -6.27 -1.99 10.37
C GLN A 41 -5.00 -1.90 9.52
N ILE A 42 -5.14 -1.58 8.22
CA ILE A 42 -3.99 -1.39 7.31
C ILE A 42 -3.09 -0.27 7.85
N ARG A 43 -3.68 0.85 8.30
CA ARG A 43 -2.94 1.97 8.89
C ARG A 43 -2.10 1.56 10.10
N GLU A 44 -2.66 0.74 11.00
CA GLU A 44 -1.92 0.27 12.17
C GLU A 44 -0.79 -0.70 11.79
N VAL A 45 -1.01 -1.57 10.79
CA VAL A 45 0.06 -2.43 10.24
C VAL A 45 1.19 -1.60 9.65
N VAL A 46 0.87 -0.58 8.84
CA VAL A 46 1.86 0.33 8.24
C VAL A 46 2.68 1.02 9.32
N LYS A 47 2.03 1.57 10.36
CA LYS A 47 2.74 2.21 11.48
C LYS A 47 3.66 1.25 12.23
N ALA A 48 3.18 0.04 12.51
CA ALA A 48 3.93 -0.97 13.23
C ALA A 48 5.20 -1.36 12.46
N VAL A 49 5.05 -1.74 11.18
CA VAL A 49 6.20 -2.15 10.36
C VAL A 49 7.14 -0.98 10.12
N ALA A 50 6.63 0.23 9.89
CA ALA A 50 7.45 1.43 9.72
C ALA A 50 8.32 1.72 10.94
N LYS A 51 7.77 1.55 12.14
CA LYS A 51 8.52 1.71 13.40
C LYS A 51 9.53 0.59 13.62
N GLU A 52 9.13 -0.67 13.40
CA GLU A 52 9.97 -1.85 13.64
C GLU A 52 11.20 -1.89 12.72
N HIS A 53 11.06 -1.44 11.48
CA HIS A 53 12.13 -1.49 10.46
C HIS A 53 12.75 -0.12 10.14
N GLY A 54 12.32 0.94 10.84
CA GLY A 54 12.79 2.30 10.57
C GLY A 54 12.56 2.73 9.12
N LEU A 55 11.45 2.33 8.49
CA LEU A 55 11.18 2.59 7.07
C LEU A 55 11.28 4.08 6.73
N ASN A 56 10.80 4.93 7.63
CA ASN A 56 10.84 6.39 7.48
C ASN A 56 12.25 6.99 7.62
N GLN A 57 13.23 6.21 8.05
CA GLN A 57 14.63 6.59 8.18
C GLN A 57 15.49 6.02 7.05
N GLN A 58 14.93 5.12 6.22
CA GLN A 58 15.62 4.58 5.05
C GLN A 58 15.82 5.66 3.98
N PRO A 59 16.82 5.51 3.09
CA PRO A 59 16.96 6.38 1.93
C PRO A 59 15.68 6.40 1.09
N THR A 60 15.37 7.56 0.49
CA THR A 60 14.16 7.74 -0.34
C THR A 60 14.03 6.68 -1.43
N GLY A 61 15.13 6.31 -2.11
CA GLY A 61 15.11 5.25 -3.13
C GLY A 61 14.67 3.88 -2.60
N VAL A 62 15.11 3.50 -1.39
CA VAL A 62 14.68 2.25 -0.73
C VAL A 62 13.20 2.32 -0.36
N GLN A 63 12.73 3.48 0.10
CA GLN A 63 11.31 3.69 0.36
C GLN A 63 10.49 3.57 -0.94
N PHE A 64 10.99 4.11 -2.07
CA PHE A 64 10.34 3.98 -3.38
C PHE A 64 10.18 2.53 -3.82
N GLU A 65 11.23 1.71 -3.69
CA GLU A 65 11.19 0.29 -4.03
C GLU A 65 10.10 -0.44 -3.23
N ILE A 66 10.07 -0.24 -1.92
CA ILE A 66 9.10 -0.88 -1.02
C ILE A 66 7.66 -0.46 -1.35
N LEU A 67 7.43 0.83 -1.65
CA LEU A 67 6.10 1.32 -2.01
C LEU A 67 5.67 0.84 -3.39
N SER A 68 6.61 0.74 -4.33
CA SER A 68 6.35 0.20 -5.66
C SER A 68 6.03 -1.30 -5.61
N ASP A 69 6.70 -2.05 -4.72
CA ASP A 69 6.43 -3.47 -4.49
C ASP A 69 5.03 -3.74 -3.96
N LEU A 70 4.49 -2.81 -3.16
CA LEU A 70 3.10 -2.84 -2.69
C LEU A 70 2.13 -2.42 -3.80
N MET A 71 2.45 -1.39 -4.58
CA MET A 71 1.57 -0.87 -5.62
C MET A 71 1.39 -1.81 -6.81
N GLN A 72 2.42 -2.60 -7.15
CA GLN A 72 2.31 -3.60 -8.22
C GLN A 72 1.47 -4.81 -7.83
N GLN A 73 1.11 -4.97 -6.55
CA GLN A 73 0.32 -6.11 -6.10
C GLN A 73 -1.12 -6.02 -6.64
N PRO A 74 -1.77 -7.17 -6.87
CA PRO A 74 -3.13 -7.21 -7.39
C PRO A 74 -4.19 -6.81 -6.35
N PHE A 75 -3.87 -6.86 -5.05
CA PHE A 75 -4.84 -6.59 -3.99
C PHE A 75 -4.89 -5.12 -3.60
N THR A 76 -6.10 -4.57 -3.47
CA THR A 76 -6.31 -3.17 -3.11
C THR A 76 -5.68 -2.81 -1.78
N GLU A 77 -5.68 -3.70 -0.79
CA GLU A 77 -5.13 -3.40 0.53
C GLU A 77 -3.61 -3.20 0.51
N ASP A 78 -2.89 -3.85 -0.40
CA ASP A 78 -1.45 -3.65 -0.57
C ASP A 78 -1.18 -2.26 -1.17
N LYS A 79 -1.95 -1.88 -2.20
CA LYS A 79 -1.89 -0.53 -2.80
C LYS A 79 -2.25 0.56 -1.77
N LEU A 80 -3.32 0.34 -0.99
CA LEU A 80 -3.72 1.22 0.09
C LEU A 80 -2.64 1.37 1.16
N ALA A 81 -1.87 0.31 1.46
CA ALA A 81 -0.75 0.40 2.39
C ALA A 81 0.33 1.38 1.90
N ALA A 82 0.66 1.36 0.60
CA ALA A 82 1.59 2.31 0.00
C ALA A 82 1.06 3.76 0.08
N ILE A 83 -0.20 3.97 -0.28
CA ILE A 83 -0.84 5.30 -0.21
C ILE A 83 -0.87 5.82 1.24
N LEU A 84 -1.25 4.98 2.20
CA LEU A 84 -1.27 5.34 3.62
C LEU A 84 0.13 5.68 4.13
N TYR A 85 1.16 4.97 3.69
CA TYR A 85 2.54 5.29 4.04
C TYR A 85 2.91 6.71 3.59
N LEU A 86 2.64 7.06 2.33
CA LEU A 86 2.87 8.42 1.81
C LEU A 86 2.14 9.47 2.67
N GLN A 87 0.86 9.23 2.96
CA GLN A 87 0.06 10.14 3.78
C GLN A 87 0.58 10.32 5.21
N LEU A 88 1.16 9.27 5.81
CA LEU A 88 1.65 9.27 7.18
C LEU A 88 3.04 9.90 7.31
N TYR A 89 3.96 9.59 6.40
CA TYR A 89 5.39 9.87 6.58
C TYR A 89 5.95 10.91 5.62
N TRP A 90 5.26 11.16 4.50
CA TRP A 90 5.72 12.11 3.49
C TRP A 90 4.89 13.39 3.46
N LYS A 91 3.84 13.48 4.27
CA LYS A 91 3.06 14.71 4.47
C LYS A 91 3.95 15.81 5.07
N GLY A 92 4.46 16.70 4.21
CA GLY A 92 5.37 17.80 4.58
C GLY A 92 6.76 17.72 3.96
N GLN A 93 7.08 16.66 3.22
CA GLN A 93 8.30 16.60 2.40
C GLN A 93 8.12 17.37 1.09
N ALA A 94 9.23 17.62 0.38
CA ALA A 94 9.18 18.23 -0.95
C ALA A 94 8.28 17.41 -1.88
N ALA A 95 7.45 18.09 -2.67
CA ALA A 95 6.46 17.44 -3.53
C ALA A 95 7.07 16.66 -4.70
N ALA A 96 8.25 17.07 -5.19
CA ALA A 96 8.83 16.52 -6.42
C ALA A 96 9.06 15.00 -6.37
N PRO A 97 9.71 14.41 -5.35
CA PRO A 97 9.84 12.94 -5.26
C PRO A 97 8.49 12.21 -5.21
N GLN A 98 7.49 12.80 -4.54
CA GLN A 98 6.16 12.19 -4.44
C GLN A 98 5.47 12.17 -5.80
N LEU A 99 5.58 13.28 -6.54
CA LEU A 99 5.00 13.41 -7.88
C LEU A 99 5.68 12.47 -8.87
N GLU A 100 7.00 12.32 -8.81
CA GLU A 100 7.74 11.35 -9.64
C GLU A 100 7.27 9.92 -9.39
N LEU A 101 7.18 9.51 -8.11
CA LEU A 101 6.71 8.18 -7.73
C LEU A 101 5.26 7.94 -8.18
N ILE A 102 4.36 8.89 -7.93
CA ILE A 102 2.95 8.78 -8.33
C ILE A 102 2.83 8.74 -9.85
N SER A 103 3.59 9.55 -10.58
CA SER A 103 3.63 9.53 -12.05
C SER A 103 4.03 8.16 -12.56
N GLU A 104 5.08 7.55 -11.99
CA GLU A 104 5.51 6.21 -12.36
C GLU A 104 4.41 5.17 -12.14
N TRP A 105 3.64 5.27 -11.04
CA TRP A 105 2.52 4.36 -10.78
C TRP A 105 1.39 4.47 -11.80
N PHE A 106 1.11 5.68 -12.30
CA PHE A 106 0.16 5.90 -13.39
C PHE A 106 0.71 5.38 -14.73
N ASP A 107 1.97 5.66 -15.04
CA ASP A 107 2.62 5.21 -16.28
C ASP A 107 2.65 3.67 -16.37
N ARG A 108 2.87 3.00 -15.23
CA ARG A 108 2.84 1.54 -15.11
C ARG A 108 1.44 0.96 -14.96
N ARG A 109 0.39 1.79 -14.93
CA ARG A 109 -1.02 1.40 -14.75
C ARG A 109 -1.27 0.61 -13.45
N TRP A 110 -0.47 0.84 -12.42
CA TRP A 110 -0.72 0.27 -11.09
C TRP A 110 -1.88 0.98 -10.39
N ILE A 111 -2.16 2.23 -10.79
CA ILE A 111 -3.39 2.96 -10.54
C ILE A 111 -4.14 3.04 -11.86
N SER A 112 -5.13 2.16 -12.06
CA SER A 112 -5.87 2.03 -13.32
C SER A 112 -7.31 2.53 -13.27
N ASP A 113 -7.94 2.57 -12.09
CA ASP A 113 -9.32 3.02 -11.92
C ASP A 113 -9.45 3.96 -10.70
N TRP A 114 -10.08 5.13 -10.90
CA TRP A 114 -10.28 6.17 -9.88
C TRP A 114 -11.22 5.75 -8.72
N ASN A 115 -11.88 4.60 -8.84
CA ASN A 115 -12.81 4.07 -7.84
C ASN A 115 -12.16 3.01 -6.92
N VAL A 116 -10.84 2.85 -6.99
CA VAL A 116 -10.04 1.89 -6.22
C VAL A 116 -8.73 2.53 -5.77
#